data_AF-A0A7X8DR35-F1
#
_entry.id   AF-A0A7X8DR35-F1
#
_cell.length_a   1.000
_cell.length_b   1.000
_cell.length_c   1.000
_cell.angle_alpha   90.00
_cell.angle_beta   90.00
_cell.angle_gamma   90.00
#
_symmetry.space_group_name_H-M   'P 1'
#
loop_
_entity.id
_entity.type
_entity.pdbx_description
1 polymer ?
#
loop_
_entity_poly.entity_id
_entity_poly.type
_entity_poly.pdbx_seq_one_letter_code
_entity_poly.pdbx_strand_id
1 'polypeptide(L)'
;MERTRIYLTESISGKERHRPRRQDDDYSILAAVITVIGYLIIVSGFFIGGYIFFASAGVDLFMVFILILSTTVLGILIIGFARIIQLLTEINNNLKN
;
A
#
# COMPACT_ATOMS: atom_id res chain seq x y z
N MET A 1 -9.88 -23.80 53.58
CA MET A 1 -10.09 -24.22 52.18
C MET A 1 -10.04 -22.97 51.29
N GLU A 2 -8.91 -22.27 51.28
CA GLU A 2 -8.75 -20.98 50.56
C GLU A 2 -8.10 -21.13 49.18
N ARG A 3 -7.33 -22.20 48.97
CA ARG A 3 -6.40 -22.28 47.83
C ARG A 3 -7.08 -22.58 46.49
N THR A 4 -8.31 -23.05 46.48
CA THR A 4 -9.04 -23.41 45.24
C THR A 4 -9.69 -22.21 44.55
N ARG A 5 -9.90 -21.08 45.25
CA ARG A 5 -10.47 -19.88 44.62
C ARG A 5 -9.46 -19.06 43.80
N ILE A 6 -8.18 -19.19 44.11
CA ILE A 6 -7.11 -18.41 43.45
C ILE A 6 -6.84 -18.97 42.05
N TYR A 7 -6.99 -20.29 41.83
CA TYR A 7 -6.73 -20.90 40.52
C TYR A 7 -7.84 -20.67 39.48
N LEU A 8 -9.05 -20.29 39.88
CA LEU A 8 -10.17 -20.05 38.96
C LEU A 8 -10.26 -18.60 38.47
N THR A 9 -9.54 -17.67 39.11
CA THR A 9 -9.50 -16.26 38.69
C THR A 9 -8.38 -15.96 37.70
N GLU A 10 -7.33 -16.79 37.64
CA GLU A 10 -6.24 -16.63 36.69
C GLU A 10 -6.54 -17.25 35.31
N SER A 11 -7.54 -18.13 35.22
CA SER A 11 -7.98 -18.74 33.95
C SER A 11 -9.04 -17.95 33.18
N ILE A 12 -9.51 -16.80 33.71
CA ILE A 12 -10.55 -15.93 33.09
C ILE A 12 -9.99 -14.51 32.85
N SER A 13 -8.69 -14.41 32.58
CA SER A 13 -8.06 -13.21 32.01
C SER A 13 -7.18 -13.72 30.86
N GLY A 14 -7.74 -13.98 29.70
CA GLY A 14 -8.26 -12.92 28.85
C GLY A 14 -7.26 -12.72 27.72
N LYS A 15 -7.69 -13.11 26.52
CA LYS A 15 -7.05 -12.94 25.21
C LYS A 15 -6.06 -14.02 24.79
N GLU A 16 -6.66 -15.09 24.27
CA GLU A 16 -6.54 -15.41 22.84
C GLU A 16 -5.13 -15.25 22.28
N ARG A 17 -4.36 -16.32 22.44
CA ARG A 17 -3.13 -16.52 21.68
C ARG A 17 -3.47 -16.53 20.19
N HIS A 18 -3.04 -15.46 19.53
CA HIS A 18 -2.96 -15.27 18.09
C HIS A 18 -2.68 -16.55 17.30
N ARG A 19 -3.55 -16.83 16.32
CA ARG A 19 -3.28 -17.60 15.10
C ARG A 19 -4.16 -17.01 13.99
N PRO A 20 -3.76 -17.03 12.70
CA PRO A 20 -2.45 -16.92 12.08
C PRO A 20 -2.34 -15.58 11.33
N ARG A 21 -1.52 -14.66 11.81
CA ARG A 21 -1.23 -13.35 11.19
C ARG A 21 -0.27 -13.51 10.01
N ARG A 22 -0.64 -14.30 9.00
CA ARG A 22 0.19 -14.56 7.82
C ARG A 22 -0.46 -14.04 6.55
N GLN A 23 -1.79 -13.95 6.54
CA GLN A 23 -2.54 -13.52 5.36
C GLN A 23 -2.60 -11.98 5.23
N ASP A 24 -2.67 -11.25 6.35
CA ASP A 24 -2.56 -9.78 6.34
C ASP A 24 -1.21 -9.28 5.80
N ASP A 25 -0.12 -9.98 6.13
CA ASP A 25 1.23 -9.56 5.74
C ASP A 25 1.45 -9.69 4.23
N ASP A 26 0.98 -10.76 3.61
CA ASP A 26 1.18 -11.00 2.17
C ASP A 26 0.45 -9.97 1.29
N TYR A 27 -0.79 -9.60 1.64
CA TYR A 27 -1.54 -8.57 0.92
C TYR A 27 -1.05 -7.15 1.23
N SER A 28 -0.57 -6.91 2.45
CA SER A 28 0.07 -5.65 2.82
C SER A 28 1.38 -5.44 2.04
N ILE A 29 2.18 -6.49 1.88
CA ILE A 29 3.40 -6.49 1.04
C ILE A 29 3.05 -6.26 -0.43
N LEU A 30 2.04 -6.97 -0.96
CA LEU A 30 1.61 -6.79 -2.35
C LEU A 30 1.22 -5.34 -2.64
N ALA A 31 0.40 -4.75 -1.77
CA ALA A 31 0.00 -3.35 -1.93
C ALA A 31 1.17 -2.38 -1.75
N ALA A 32 2.12 -2.66 -0.85
CA ALA A 32 3.34 -1.88 -0.73
C ALA A 32 4.17 -1.93 -2.02
N VAL A 33 4.34 -3.11 -2.62
CA VAL A 33 5.05 -3.27 -3.90
C VAL A 33 4.35 -2.50 -5.03
N ILE A 34 3.03 -2.61 -5.15
CA ILE A 34 2.25 -1.87 -6.16
C ILE A 34 2.39 -0.35 -5.96
N THR A 35 2.39 0.10 -4.70
CA THR A 35 2.60 1.51 -4.35
C THR A 35 3.99 1.99 -4.78
N VAL A 36 5.04 1.20 -4.52
CA VAL A 36 6.41 1.51 -4.97
C VAL A 36 6.49 1.57 -6.50
N ILE A 37 5.84 0.64 -7.20
CA ILE A 37 5.76 0.66 -8.68
C ILE A 37 5.11 1.96 -9.16
N GLY A 38 4.01 2.39 -8.53
CA GLY A 38 3.37 3.67 -8.84
C GLY A 38 4.32 4.86 -8.69
N TYR A 39 5.09 4.93 -7.61
CA TYR A 39 6.10 5.98 -7.43
C TYR A 39 7.23 5.91 -8.46
N LEU A 40 7.71 4.71 -8.81
CA LEU A 40 8.74 4.54 -9.83
C LEU A 40 8.28 5.05 -11.20
N ILE A 41 7.01 4.85 -11.55
CA ILE A 41 6.43 5.37 -12.78
C ILE A 41 6.46 6.91 -12.78
N ILE A 42 6.04 7.55 -11.68
CA ILE A 42 6.07 9.02 -11.56
C ILE A 42 7.50 9.52 -11.71
N VAL A 43 8.45 8.96 -10.95
CA VAL A 43 9.86 9.36 -10.99
C VAL A 43 10.45 9.18 -12.39
N SER A 44 10.17 8.05 -13.04
CA SER A 44 10.62 7.80 -14.41
C SER A 44 10.05 8.82 -15.41
N GLY A 45 8.78 9.22 -15.25
CA GLY A 45 8.14 10.26 -16.05
C GLY A 45 8.82 11.61 -15.90
N PHE A 46 9.22 11.98 -14.67
CA PHE A 46 10.00 13.19 -14.42
C PHE A 46 11.40 13.14 -15.04
N PHE A 47 12.11 12.00 -14.94
CA PHE A 47 13.43 11.84 -15.55
C PHE A 47 13.36 11.90 -17.09
N ILE A 48 12.38 11.23 -17.70
CA ILE A 48 12.18 11.24 -19.15
C ILE A 48 11.77 12.63 -19.62
N GLY A 49 10.81 13.27 -18.95
CA GLY A 49 10.38 14.63 -19.27
C GLY A 49 11.52 15.64 -19.13
N GLY A 50 12.31 15.55 -18.06
CA GLY A 50 13.50 16.38 -17.86
C GLY A 50 14.57 16.16 -18.92
N TYR A 51 14.86 14.92 -19.29
CA TYR A 51 15.80 14.60 -20.36
C TYR A 51 15.35 15.18 -21.71
N ILE A 52 14.08 15.02 -22.06
CA ILE A 52 13.51 15.57 -23.30
C ILE A 52 13.60 17.11 -23.31
N PHE A 53 13.37 17.76 -22.17
CA PHE A 53 13.48 19.20 -22.03
C PHE A 53 14.93 19.70 -22.24
N PHE A 54 15.92 19.00 -21.71
CA PHE A 54 17.34 19.37 -21.89
C PHE A 54 17.91 19.01 -23.27
N ALA A 55 17.46 17.90 -23.86
CA ALA A 55 18.02 17.38 -25.10
C ALA A 55 17.48 18.08 -26.36
N SER A 56 16.40 18.84 -26.25
CA SER A 56 15.71 19.38 -27.41
C SER A 56 15.69 20.91 -27.47
N ALA A 57 16.32 21.45 -28.51
CA ALA A 57 16.21 22.85 -28.91
C ALA A 57 14.88 23.20 -29.62
N GLY A 58 13.88 22.30 -29.62
CA GLY A 58 12.61 22.51 -30.34
C GLY A 58 11.46 21.58 -29.96
N VAL A 59 11.54 20.87 -28.83
CA VAL A 59 10.41 20.09 -28.31
C VAL A 59 9.47 21.07 -27.65
N ASP A 60 8.20 20.96 -28.03
CA ASP A 60 7.14 21.74 -27.43
C ASP A 60 7.06 21.44 -25.93
N LEU A 61 7.31 22.46 -25.13
CA LEU A 61 7.17 22.46 -23.67
C LEU A 61 5.82 21.88 -23.24
N PHE A 62 4.78 22.08 -24.06
CA PHE A 62 3.46 21.53 -23.83
C PHE A 62 3.42 20.00 -23.88
N MET A 63 4.17 19.35 -24.79
CA MET A 63 4.25 17.89 -24.84
C MET A 63 4.96 17.30 -23.62
N VAL A 64 6.03 17.95 -23.16
CA VAL A 64 6.76 17.52 -21.95
C VAL A 64 5.85 17.65 -20.73
N PHE A 65 5.09 18.75 -20.64
CA PHE A 65 4.12 18.96 -19.57
C PHE A 65 3.04 17.88 -19.57
N ILE A 66 2.46 17.55 -20.74
CA ILE A 66 1.47 16.47 -20.87
C ILE A 66 2.07 15.13 -20.44
N LEU A 67 3.31 14.84 -20.81
CA LEU A 67 3.98 13.59 -20.44
C LEU A 67 4.14 13.46 -18.91
N ILE A 68 4.62 14.52 -18.25
CA ILE A 68 4.77 14.53 -16.78
C ILE A 68 3.40 14.40 -16.11
N LEU A 69 2.38 15.12 -16.61
CA LEU A 69 1.05 15.09 -16.03
C LEU A 69 0.38 13.71 -16.22
N SER A 70 0.52 13.11 -17.40
CA SER A 70 0.02 11.77 -17.71
C SER A 70 0.66 10.69 -16.85
N THR A 71 1.99 10.71 -16.71
CA THR A 71 2.72 9.75 -15.86
C THR A 71 2.40 9.92 -14.38
N THR A 72 2.18 11.17 -13.95
CA THR A 72 1.74 11.48 -12.57
C THR A 72 0.34 10.93 -12.31
N VAL A 73 -0.63 11.18 -13.19
CA VAL A 73 -2.00 10.66 -13.07
C VAL A 73 -1.99 9.14 -13.05
N LEU A 74 -1.24 8.51 -13.95
CA LEU A 74 -1.11 7.04 -14.00
C LEU A 74 -0.53 6.48 -12.70
N GLY A 75 0.55 7.08 -12.19
CA GLY A 75 1.17 6.66 -10.93
C GLY A 75 0.23 6.80 -9.73
N ILE A 76 -0.51 7.91 -9.65
CA ILE A 76 -1.51 8.13 -8.59
C ILE A 76 -2.64 7.09 -8.67
N LEU A 77 -3.12 6.75 -9.87
CA LEU A 77 -4.14 5.71 -10.05
C LEU A 77 -3.66 4.35 -9.53
N ILE A 78 -2.41 3.98 -9.83
CA ILE A 78 -1.81 2.71 -9.36
C ILE A 78 -1.70 2.69 -7.84
N ILE A 79 -1.24 3.79 -7.22
CA ILE A 79 -1.16 3.93 -5.76
C ILE A 79 -2.55 3.88 -5.12
N GLY A 80 -3.53 4.57 -5.72
CA GLY A 80 -4.92 4.55 -5.27
C GLY A 80 -5.50 3.13 -5.32
N PHE A 81 -5.23 2.40 -6.40
CA PHE A 81 -5.66 1.01 -6.54
C PHE A 81 -5.02 0.10 -5.48
N ALA A 82 -3.74 0.28 -5.17
CA ALA A 82 -3.08 -0.45 -4.08
C ALA A 82 -3.77 -0.23 -2.72
N ARG A 83 -4.17 1.01 -2.43
CA ARG A 83 -4.93 1.33 -1.21
C ARG A 83 -6.31 0.68 -1.18
N ILE A 84 -7.00 0.63 -2.32
CA ILE A 84 -8.30 -0.05 -2.42
C ILE A 84 -8.13 -1.55 -2.11
N ILE A 85 -7.09 -2.20 -2.62
CA ILE A 85 -6.80 -3.61 -2.30
C ILE A 85 -6.56 -3.80 -0.81
N GLN A 86 -5.80 -2.92 -0.16
CA GLN A 86 -5.58 -2.99 1.30
C GLN A 86 -6.90 -2.87 2.07
N LEU A 87 -7.73 -1.88 1.76
CA LEU A 87 -9.01 -1.66 2.43
C LEU A 87 -9.98 -2.83 2.22
N LEU A 88 -10.06 -3.37 1.00
CA LEU A 88 -10.89 -4.55 0.72
C LEU A 88 -10.41 -5.77 1.50
N THR A 89 -9.09 -5.93 1.66
CA THR A 89 -8.51 -7.03 2.44
C THR A 89 -8.85 -6.88 3.92
N GLU A 90 -8.70 -5.67 4.46
CA GLU A 90 -9.03 -5.36 5.86
C GLU A 90 -10.52 -5.59 6.16
N ILE A 91 -11.41 -5.14 5.26
CA ILE A 91 -12.86 -5.39 5.37
C ILE A 91 -13.16 -6.89 5.33
N ASN A 92 -12.56 -7.63 4.40
CA ASN A 92 -12.76 -9.08 4.29
C ASN A 92 -12.27 -9.82 5.54
N ASN A 93 -11.16 -9.39 6.14
CA ASN A 93 -10.64 -10.01 7.36
C ASN A 93 -11.50 -9.69 8.57
N ASN A 94 -12.05 -8.48 8.67
CA ASN A 94 -13.00 -8.10 9.72
C ASN A 94 -14.37 -8.78 9.59
N LEU A 95 -14.81 -9.14 8.39
CA LEU A 95 -16.05 -9.90 8.15
C LEU A 95 -15.93 -11.39 8.47
N LYS A 96 -14.70 -11.90 8.53
CA LYS A 96 -14.41 -13.33 8.75
C LYS A 96 -14.20 -13.69 10.23
N ASN A 97 -14.05 -12.68 11.09
CA ASN A 97 -14.05 -12.77 12.55
C ASN A 97 -15.47 -12.51 13.11
#